data_AF-A0A967JEE1-F1
#
_entry.id   AF-A0A967JEE1-F1
#
_cell.length_a   1.000
_cell.length_b   1.000
_cell.length_c   1.000
_cell.angle_alpha   90.00
_cell.angle_beta   90.00
_cell.angle_gamma   90.00
#
_symmetry.space_group_name_H-M   'P 1'
#
loop_
_entity.id
_entity.type
_entity.pdbx_description
1 polymer ?
#
loop_
_entity_poly.entity_id
_entity_poly.type
_entity_poly.pdbx_seq_one_letter_code
_entity_poly.pdbx_strand_id
1 'polypeptide(L)'
;LRSDPFAEGGQIPGELYRLRPDGTSEELYGDVGLTNGIGFSPAGDRLYHSDSAIPAVTVADVAADGSVSGKRVFAPIERGIPDGLAVDEEGGVWVAVYGGAAAIRFSPDGSESQRIPVPAES
;
A
#
# COMPACT_ATOMS: atom_id res chain seq x y z
N LEU A 1 3.85 -13.20 -9.96
CA LEU A 1 3.88 -12.02 -10.86
C LEU A 1 3.66 -12.52 -12.29
N ARG A 2 2.83 -11.84 -13.09
CA ARG A 2 2.47 -12.26 -14.46
C ARG A 2 3.47 -11.80 -15.52
N SER A 3 4.30 -10.83 -15.18
CA SER A 3 5.49 -10.39 -15.91
C SER A 3 6.61 -10.14 -14.89
N ASP A 4 7.85 -10.04 -15.36
CA ASP A 4 8.94 -9.51 -14.54
C ASP A 4 8.68 -8.00 -14.31
N PRO A 5 8.52 -7.54 -13.06
CA PRO A 5 8.23 -6.14 -12.77
C PRO A 5 9.44 -5.22 -13.02
N PHE A 6 10.64 -5.77 -13.21
CA PHE A 6 11.89 -5.02 -13.44
C PHE A 6 12.41 -5.12 -14.89
N ALA A 7 11.79 -5.94 -15.73
CA ALA A 7 12.20 -6.10 -17.12
C ALA A 7 11.79 -4.91 -17.99
N GLU A 8 12.59 -4.63 -19.02
CA GLU A 8 12.18 -3.71 -20.09
C GLU A 8 11.08 -4.36 -20.93
N GLY A 9 9.88 -3.75 -20.90
CA GLY A 9 8.67 -4.26 -21.55
C GLY A 9 7.43 -3.83 -20.76
N GLY A 10 6.24 -3.97 -21.36
CA GLY A 10 4.99 -3.64 -20.66
C GLY A 10 4.78 -4.55 -19.44
N GLN A 11 4.51 -3.97 -18.28
CA GLN A 11 4.05 -4.72 -17.12
C GLN A 11 2.62 -5.22 -17.35
N ILE A 12 2.37 -6.48 -16.97
CA ILE A 12 1.01 -7.05 -16.93
C ILE A 12 0.53 -6.91 -15.48
N PRO A 13 -0.48 -6.07 -15.19
CA PRO A 13 -1.01 -5.91 -13.85
C PRO A 13 -1.52 -7.24 -13.28
N GLY A 14 -1.36 -7.41 -11.98
CA GLY A 14 -1.98 -8.47 -11.19
C GLY A 14 -3.17 -7.94 -10.40
N GLU A 15 -3.57 -8.74 -9.42
CA GLU A 15 -4.70 -8.46 -8.53
C GLU A 15 -4.29 -8.65 -7.07
N LEU A 16 -5.00 -7.97 -6.17
CA LEU A 16 -4.89 -8.17 -4.73
C LEU A 16 -5.93 -9.20 -4.27
N TYR A 17 -5.49 -10.19 -3.50
CA TYR A 17 -6.36 -11.27 -3.01
C TYR A 17 -6.41 -11.31 -1.48
N ARG A 18 -7.58 -11.71 -0.97
CA ARG A 18 -7.79 -12.14 0.41
C ARG A 18 -7.98 -13.65 0.46
N LEU A 19 -7.25 -14.33 1.33
CA LEU A 19 -7.51 -15.72 1.69
C LEU A 19 -8.45 -15.76 2.89
N ARG A 20 -9.52 -16.56 2.78
CA ARG A 20 -10.48 -16.78 3.86
C ARG A 20 -10.06 -17.97 4.73
N PRO A 21 -10.56 -18.06 5.99
CA PRO A 21 -10.23 -19.17 6.88
C PRO A 21 -10.58 -20.57 6.35
N ASP A 22 -11.55 -20.66 5.44
CA ASP A 22 -11.95 -21.90 4.77
C ASP A 22 -11.03 -22.31 3.59
N GLY A 23 -9.99 -21.51 3.33
CA GLY A 23 -9.03 -21.73 2.24
C GLY A 23 -9.47 -21.18 0.89
N THR A 24 -10.66 -20.56 0.78
CA THR A 24 -11.08 -19.88 -0.44
C THR A 24 -10.35 -18.56 -0.63
N SER A 25 -10.06 -18.20 -1.88
CA SER A 25 -9.49 -16.90 -2.24
C SER A 25 -10.55 -16.01 -2.86
N GLU A 26 -10.49 -14.73 -2.53
CA GLU A 26 -11.33 -13.68 -3.10
C GLU A 26 -10.44 -12.59 -3.66
N GLU A 27 -10.68 -12.19 -4.90
CA GLU A 27 -10.07 -10.99 -5.46
C GLU A 27 -10.72 -9.75 -4.82
N LEU A 28 -9.91 -8.84 -4.28
CA LEU A 28 -10.37 -7.57 -3.73
C LEU A 28 -10.44 -6.49 -4.82
N TYR A 29 -9.40 -6.43 -5.67
CA TYR A 29 -9.35 -5.57 -6.86
C TYR A 29 -8.15 -5.93 -7.75
N GLY A 30 -8.26 -5.59 -9.04
CA GLY A 30 -7.20 -5.67 -10.03
C GLY A 30 -6.32 -4.42 -10.12
N ASP A 31 -5.65 -4.27 -11.27
CA ASP A 31 -4.78 -3.15 -11.60
C ASP A 31 -3.68 -2.89 -10.55
N VAL A 32 -3.03 -3.96 -10.12
CA VAL A 32 -1.89 -3.92 -9.19
C VAL A 32 -0.59 -4.12 -9.98
N GLY A 33 0.28 -3.11 -10.02
CA GLY A 33 1.54 -3.17 -10.76
C GLY A 33 2.58 -4.02 -10.04
N LEU A 34 2.90 -3.68 -8.79
CA LEU A 34 3.83 -4.40 -7.95
C LEU A 34 3.40 -4.31 -6.47
N THR A 35 2.66 -5.32 -6.01
CA THR A 35 2.14 -5.32 -4.63
C THR A 35 3.26 -5.33 -3.60
N ASN A 36 3.07 -4.54 -2.54
CA ASN A 36 4.00 -4.50 -1.42
C ASN A 36 3.25 -4.41 -0.08
N GLY A 37 3.46 -3.36 0.72
CA GLY A 37 2.82 -3.20 2.03
C GLY A 37 1.28 -3.15 1.97
N ILE A 38 0.63 -3.81 2.94
CA ILE A 38 -0.83 -3.79 3.14
C ILE A 38 -1.10 -3.62 4.63
N GLY A 39 -2.10 -2.82 4.98
CA GLY A 39 -2.53 -2.61 6.37
C GLY A 39 -3.96 -2.13 6.46
N PHE A 40 -4.61 -2.36 7.60
CA PHE A 40 -5.97 -1.89 7.85
C PHE A 40 -5.97 -0.76 8.87
N SER A 41 -6.93 0.15 8.79
CA SER A 41 -7.20 1.09 9.89
C SER A 41 -7.51 0.31 11.18
N PRO A 42 -7.30 0.92 12.37
CA PRO A 42 -7.69 0.29 13.64
C PRO A 42 -9.17 -0.10 13.72
N ALA A 43 -10.04 0.66 13.03
CA ALA A 43 -11.46 0.37 12.94
C ALA A 43 -11.80 -0.73 11.90
N GLY A 44 -10.84 -1.15 11.07
CA GLY A 44 -11.03 -2.15 10.03
C GLY A 44 -11.84 -1.67 8.82
N ASP A 45 -12.16 -0.38 8.74
CA ASP A 45 -13.01 0.24 7.71
C ASP A 45 -12.22 0.79 6.51
N ARG A 46 -10.88 0.74 6.56
CA ARG A 46 -9.99 1.16 5.49
C ARG A 46 -8.89 0.13 5.27
N LEU A 47 -8.57 -0.11 4.00
CA LEU A 47 -7.42 -0.90 3.56
C LEU A 47 -6.42 0.04 2.89
N TYR A 48 -5.23 0.13 3.47
CA TYR A 48 -4.09 0.85 2.92
C TYR A 48 -3.20 -0.12 2.14
N HIS A 49 -2.72 0.32 0.97
CA HIS A 49 -1.91 -0.51 0.09
C HIS A 49 -0.81 0.33 -0.58
N SER A 50 0.42 -0.14 -0.44
CA SER A 50 1.57 0.26 -1.24
C SER A 50 1.62 -0.62 -2.48
N ASP A 51 1.29 -0.03 -3.63
CA ASP A 51 1.64 -0.58 -4.93
C ASP A 51 2.91 0.15 -5.38
N SER A 52 4.03 -0.54 -5.45
CA SER A 52 5.34 0.05 -5.79
C SER A 52 5.39 0.61 -7.22
N ALA A 53 4.41 0.33 -8.08
CA ALA A 53 4.26 0.96 -9.39
C ALA A 53 3.56 2.34 -9.32
N ILE A 54 2.95 2.68 -8.17
CA ILE A 54 2.26 3.94 -7.93
C ILE A 54 3.11 4.78 -6.96
N PRO A 55 3.46 6.04 -7.26
CA PRO A 55 4.23 6.91 -6.37
C PRO A 55 3.33 7.47 -5.24
N ALA A 56 2.56 6.61 -4.57
CA ALA A 56 1.64 6.95 -3.50
C ALA A 56 1.24 5.72 -2.69
N VAL A 57 0.85 5.95 -1.44
CA VAL A 57 0.00 5.01 -0.70
C VAL A 57 -1.43 5.17 -1.18
N THR A 58 -2.11 4.08 -1.43
CA THR A 58 -3.54 4.07 -1.76
C THR A 58 -4.39 3.61 -0.58
N VAL A 59 -5.65 4.00 -0.58
CA VAL A 59 -6.66 3.54 0.38
C VAL A 59 -7.91 3.10 -0.35
N ALA A 60 -8.56 2.06 0.15
CA ALA A 60 -9.89 1.63 -0.23
C ALA A 60 -10.78 1.50 1.02
N ASP A 61 -12.07 1.68 0.85
CA ASP A 61 -13.04 1.51 1.94
C ASP A 61 -13.39 0.02 2.08
N VAL A 62 -13.52 -0.42 3.33
CA VAL A 62 -13.89 -1.80 3.70
C VAL A 62 -15.25 -1.78 4.38
N ALA A 63 -16.24 -2.41 3.75
CA ALA A 63 -17.57 -2.51 4.33
C ALA A 63 -17.65 -3.58 5.43
N ALA A 64 -18.74 -3.59 6.19
CA ALA A 64 -18.94 -4.54 7.29
C ALA A 64 -18.99 -6.01 6.85
N ASP A 65 -19.37 -6.28 5.58
CA ASP A 65 -19.31 -7.62 4.97
C ASP A 65 -17.92 -8.00 4.45
N GLY A 66 -16.94 -7.10 4.60
CA GLY A 66 -15.58 -7.24 4.15
C GLY A 66 -15.37 -6.92 2.67
N SER A 67 -16.38 -6.44 1.93
CA SER A 67 -16.19 -5.97 0.56
C SER A 67 -15.29 -4.72 0.51
N VAL A 68 -14.46 -4.63 -0.52
CA VAL A 68 -13.48 -3.56 -0.71
C VAL A 68 -13.84 -2.75 -1.94
N SER A 69 -13.89 -1.43 -1.82
CA SER A 69 -14.25 -0.55 -2.94
C SER A 69 -13.64 0.85 -2.82
N GLY A 70 -13.75 1.67 -3.87
CA GLY A 70 -13.35 3.07 -3.81
C GLY A 70 -11.84 3.33 -3.68
N LYS A 71 -11.00 2.45 -4.25
CA LYS A 71 -9.53 2.62 -4.28
C LYS A 71 -9.16 4.00 -4.82
N ARG A 72 -8.38 4.75 -4.05
CA ARG A 72 -7.95 6.11 -4.36
C ARG A 72 -6.59 6.40 -3.73
N VAL A 73 -5.94 7.47 -4.18
CA VAL A 73 -4.72 7.97 -3.53
C VAL A 73 -5.06 8.42 -2.11
N PHE A 74 -4.26 7.95 -1.15
CA PHE A 74 -4.30 8.40 0.23
C PHE A 74 -3.24 9.47 0.49
N ALA A 75 -1.97 9.15 0.19
CA ALA A 75 -0.85 10.04 0.40
C ALA A 75 0.19 9.88 -0.72
N PRO A 76 0.59 10.96 -1.42
CA PRO A 76 1.62 10.89 -2.45
C PRO A 76 3.01 10.67 -1.82
N ILE A 77 3.88 9.98 -2.56
CA ILE A 77 5.30 9.82 -2.24
C ILE A 77 6.10 10.63 -3.25
N GLU A 78 6.68 11.73 -2.82
CA GLU A 78 7.40 12.66 -3.72
C GLU A 78 8.75 12.12 -4.21
N ARG A 79 9.40 11.29 -3.40
CA ARG A 79 10.74 10.74 -3.68
C ARG A 79 10.82 9.30 -3.24
N GLY A 80 11.27 8.44 -4.14
CA GLY A 80 11.38 7.00 -3.91
C GLY A 80 10.09 6.24 -4.22
N ILE A 81 10.04 4.99 -3.80
CA ILE A 81 8.99 4.03 -4.11
C ILE A 81 8.39 3.51 -2.80
N PRO A 82 7.06 3.51 -2.64
CA PRO A 82 6.43 2.91 -1.45
C PRO A 82 6.65 1.40 -1.45
N ASP A 83 7.09 0.88 -0.31
CA ASP A 83 7.43 -0.53 -0.09
C ASP A 83 6.52 -1.09 1.02
N GLY A 84 7.08 -1.77 2.02
CA GLY A 84 6.36 -2.22 3.20
C GLY A 84 5.68 -1.08 3.96
N LEU A 85 4.52 -1.37 4.54
CA LEU A 85 3.76 -0.44 5.36
C LEU A 85 3.22 -1.10 6.63
N ALA A 86 2.96 -0.29 7.64
CA ALA A 86 2.27 -0.66 8.87
C ALA A 86 1.32 0.47 9.30
N VAL A 87 0.25 0.12 10.02
CA VAL A 87 -0.69 1.09 10.61
C VAL A 87 -0.54 1.05 12.13
N ASP A 88 -0.36 2.20 12.76
CA ASP A 88 -0.26 2.30 14.22
C ASP A 88 -1.63 2.45 14.90
N GLU A 89 -1.64 2.42 16.23
CA GLU A 89 -2.87 2.45 17.03
C GLU A 89 -3.66 3.75 16.91
N GLU A 90 -3.01 4.85 16.52
CA GLU A 90 -3.64 6.16 16.29
C GLU A 90 -4.20 6.27 14.85
N GLY A 91 -4.02 5.23 14.03
CA GLY A 91 -4.39 5.22 12.61
C GLY A 91 -3.35 5.86 11.69
N GLY A 92 -2.15 6.14 12.19
CA GLY A 92 -1.04 6.62 11.38
C GLY A 92 -0.49 5.52 10.49
N VAL A 93 -0.21 5.84 9.24
CA VAL A 93 0.29 4.89 8.23
C VAL A 93 1.78 5.11 8.04
N TRP A 94 2.59 4.17 8.51
CA TRP A 94 4.02 4.12 8.32
C TRP A 94 4.38 3.41 7.02
N VAL A 95 5.21 4.01 6.19
CA VAL A 95 5.66 3.44 4.92
C VAL A 95 7.17 3.53 4.81
N ALA A 96 7.81 2.40 4.50
CA ALA A 96 9.21 2.37 4.08
C ALA A 96 9.31 2.86 2.63
N VAL A 97 10.27 3.74 2.36
CA VAL A 97 10.41 4.37 1.03
C VAL A 97 11.73 3.95 0.40
N TYR A 98 11.66 2.96 -0.50
CA TYR A 98 12.81 2.49 -1.26
C TYR A 98 13.36 3.60 -2.18
N GLY A 99 14.67 3.82 -2.18
CA GLY A 99 15.30 4.95 -2.88
C GLY A 99 15.00 6.34 -2.26
N GLY A 100 14.21 6.40 -1.18
CA GLY A 100 13.91 7.63 -0.44
C GLY A 100 14.68 7.77 0.87
N ALA A 101 15.44 6.75 1.27
CA ALA A 101 16.23 6.67 2.51
C ALA A 101 15.45 7.12 3.76
N ALA A 102 14.17 6.72 3.85
CA ALA A 102 13.31 7.13 4.95
C ALA A 102 12.18 6.13 5.23
N ALA A 103 11.68 6.17 6.46
CA ALA A 103 10.33 5.76 6.81
C ALA A 103 9.49 7.02 7.05
N ILE A 104 8.31 7.09 6.43
CA ILE A 104 7.38 8.23 6.56
C ILE A 104 6.13 7.76 7.27
N ARG A 105 5.61 8.57 8.20
CA ARG A 105 4.30 8.39 8.81
C ARG A 105 3.31 9.42 8.26
N PHE A 106 2.22 8.94 7.70
CA PHE A 106 1.06 9.77 7.35
C PHE A 106 -0.01 9.71 8.44
N SER A 107 -0.57 10.87 8.80
CA SER A 107 -1.77 10.99 9.63
C SER A 107 -2.99 10.37 8.93
N PRO A 108 -4.08 10.07 9.66
CA PRO A 108 -5.31 9.51 9.07
C PRO A 108 -5.97 10.34 7.95
N ASP A 109 -5.60 11.62 7.82
CA ASP A 109 -6.03 12.55 6.78
C ASP A 109 -5.10 12.58 5.54
N GLY A 110 -4.01 11.79 5.55
CA GLY A 110 -3.03 11.69 4.47
C GLY A 110 -1.88 12.69 4.57
N SER A 111 -1.85 13.57 5.58
CA SER A 111 -0.73 14.51 5.78
C SER A 111 0.51 13.81 6.35
N GLU A 112 1.71 14.19 5.90
CA GLU A 112 2.95 13.71 6.49
C GLU A 112 3.09 14.27 7.92
N SER A 113 3.11 13.37 8.92
CA SER A 113 3.24 13.73 10.34
C SER A 113 4.65 13.53 10.87
N GLN A 114 5.39 12.57 10.30
CA GLN A 114 6.75 12.27 10.72
C GLN A 114 7.55 11.68 9.56
N ARG A 115 8.85 11.97 9.56
CA ARG A 115 9.82 11.34 8.67
C ARG A 115 11.05 10.95 9.47
N ILE A 116 11.42 9.68 9.36
CA ILE A 116 12.62 9.13 9.98
C ILE A 116 13.60 8.81 8.87
N PRO A 117 14.70 9.58 8.73
CA PRO A 117 15.78 9.22 7.84
C PRO A 117 16.37 7.86 8.23
N VAL A 118 16.60 7.01 7.23
CA VAL A 118 17.22 5.70 7.39
C VAL A 118 18.59 5.76 6.70
N PRO A 119 19.67 5.28 7.32
CA PRO A 119 20.99 5.25 6.71
C PRO A 119 21.08 4.11 5.66
N ALA A 120 20.29 4.22 4.61
CA ALA A 120 20.33 3.38 3.43
C ALA A 120 20.92 4.20 2.27
N GLU A 121 21.75 3.56 1.45
CA GLU A 121 22.30 4.21 0.26
C GLU A 121 21.17 4.49 -0.74
N SER A 122 21.16 5.71 -1.28
CA SER A 122 20.18 6.20 -2.26
C SER A 122 20.49 5.74 -3.67
#